data_AF-A0A327WT25-F1
#
_entry.id   AF-A0A327WT25-F1
#
_cell.length_a   1.000
_cell.length_b   1.000
_cell.length_c   1.000
_cell.angle_alpha   90.00
_cell.angle_beta   90.00
_cell.angle_gamma   90.00
#
_symmetry.space_group_name_H-M   'P 1'
#
loop_
_entity.id
_entity.type
_entity.pdbx_description
1 polymer ?
#
loop_
_entity_poly.entity_id
_entity_poly.type
_entity_poly.pdbx_seq_one_letter_code
_entity_poly.pdbx_strand_id
1 'polypeptide(L)'
;METPITYLERRQLEHCHTENQRWAVTLTNLEQEINQLLTLLEDVLDQYNHQNLRYRAIDYYRGLNRLKIWFNRLRTDVVCENAGCASSNLLPCEKPRFGRHTVIPSQFADLSDEFTRTKTGCYQFLSGLVQLNLL
;
A
#
# COMPACT_ATOMS: atom_id res chain seq x y z
N MET A 1 16.63 -38.55 0.91
CA MET A 1 15.25 -39.04 1.07
C MET A 1 14.36 -37.81 1.11
N GLU A 2 13.73 -37.48 -0.02
CA GLU A 2 12.73 -36.40 -0.09
C GLU A 2 11.38 -37.00 0.32
N THR A 3 10.80 -36.49 1.40
CA THR A 3 9.46 -36.88 1.85
C THR A 3 8.42 -36.39 0.85
N PRO A 4 7.48 -37.24 0.40
CA PRO A 4 6.44 -36.82 -0.54
C PRO A 4 5.51 -35.81 0.14
N ILE A 5 5.46 -34.59 -0.41
CA ILE A 5 4.53 -33.54 0.00
C ILE A 5 3.09 -34.06 -0.19
N THR A 6 2.30 -34.03 0.87
CA THR A 6 0.90 -34.42 0.83
C THR A 6 0.09 -33.42 0.00
N TYR A 7 -1.03 -33.87 -0.58
CA TYR A 7 -1.91 -33.01 -1.37
C TYR A 7 -2.40 -31.77 -0.59
N LEU A 8 -2.57 -31.89 0.72
CA LEU A 8 -2.98 -30.80 1.61
C LEU A 8 -1.88 -29.72 1.74
N GLU A 9 -0.63 -30.14 1.93
CA GLU A 9 0.53 -29.23 2.02
C GLU A 9 0.76 -28.49 0.70
N ARG A 10 0.57 -29.16 -0.44
CA ARG A 10 0.65 -28.51 -1.76
C ARG A 10 -0.41 -27.41 -1.93
N ARG A 11 -1.65 -27.68 -1.53
CA ARG A 11 -2.75 -26.68 -1.61
C ARG A 11 -2.48 -25.46 -0.71
N GLN A 12 -1.96 -25.69 0.49
CA GLN A 12 -1.59 -24.62 1.43
C GLN A 12 -0.46 -23.75 0.88
N LEU A 13 0.53 -24.38 0.24
CA LEU A 13 1.63 -23.69 -0.43
C LEU A 13 1.13 -22.80 -1.57
N GLU A 14 0.30 -23.35 -2.47
CA GLU A 14 -0.30 -22.60 -3.58
C GLU A 14 -1.13 -21.41 -3.09
N HIS A 15 -1.95 -21.60 -2.05
CA HIS A 15 -2.76 -20.54 -1.47
C HIS A 15 -1.90 -19.39 -0.91
N CYS A 16 -0.87 -19.73 -0.15
CA CYS A 16 0.02 -18.76 0.46
C CYS A 16 0.86 -17.98 -0.56
N HIS A 17 1.32 -18.62 -1.65
CA HIS A 17 1.96 -17.89 -2.75
C HIS A 17 0.99 -16.92 -3.44
N THR A 18 -0.23 -17.39 -3.71
CA THR A 18 -1.29 -16.56 -4.31
C THR A 18 -1.61 -15.35 -3.45
N GLU A 19 -1.77 -15.53 -2.14
CA GLU A 19 -2.03 -14.42 -1.21
C GLU A 19 -0.85 -13.47 -1.09
N ASN A 20 0.39 -13.96 -1.03
CA ASN A 20 1.57 -13.09 -1.03
C ASN A 20 1.64 -12.23 -2.30
N GLN A 21 1.40 -12.82 -3.47
CA GLN A 21 1.37 -12.08 -4.74
C GLN A 21 0.23 -11.06 -4.78
N ARG A 22 -0.97 -11.45 -4.32
CA ARG A 22 -2.11 -10.55 -4.21
C ARG A 22 -1.79 -9.33 -3.36
N TRP A 23 -1.21 -9.53 -2.18
CA TRP A 23 -0.81 -8.44 -1.28
C TRP A 23 0.29 -7.55 -1.88
N ALA A 24 1.28 -8.13 -2.56
CA ALA A 24 2.31 -7.37 -3.27
C ALA A 24 1.70 -6.39 -4.29
N VAL A 25 0.75 -6.88 -5.09
CA VAL A 25 0.04 -6.06 -6.09
C VAL A 25 -0.83 -5.00 -5.41
N THR A 26 -1.60 -5.37 -4.38
CA THR A 26 -2.45 -4.43 -3.64
C THR A 26 -1.64 -3.29 -3.04
N LEU A 27 -0.53 -3.58 -2.38
CA LEU A 27 0.33 -2.56 -1.76
C LEU A 27 1.00 -1.67 -2.82
N THR A 28 1.45 -2.26 -3.94
CA THR A 28 2.00 -1.49 -5.06
C THR A 28 1.00 -0.48 -5.63
N ASN A 29 -0.26 -0.91 -5.83
CA ASN A 29 -1.30 -0.02 -6.36
C ASN A 29 -1.61 1.15 -5.39
N LEU A 30 -1.64 0.88 -4.08
CA LEU A 30 -1.85 1.92 -3.07
C LEU A 30 -0.68 2.92 -3.01
N GLU A 31 0.55 2.42 -3.09
CA GLU A 31 1.73 3.29 -3.15
C GLU A 31 1.70 4.20 -4.39
N GLN A 32 1.31 3.67 -5.55
CA GLN A 32 1.15 4.46 -6.77
C GLN A 32 0.07 5.53 -6.63
N GLU A 33 -1.09 5.19 -6.10
CA GLU A 33 -2.20 6.14 -5.90
C GLU A 33 -1.82 7.24 -4.90
N ILE A 34 -1.11 6.90 -3.81
CA ILE A 34 -0.57 7.90 -2.88
C ILE A 34 0.43 8.82 -3.59
N ASN A 35 1.35 8.29 -4.39
CA ASN A 35 2.33 9.10 -5.09
C ASN A 35 1.66 10.11 -6.05
N GLN A 36 0.63 9.69 -6.77
CA GLN A 36 -0.14 10.58 -7.64
C GLN A 36 -0.77 11.73 -6.86
N LEU A 37 -1.41 11.44 -5.71
CA LEU A 37 -2.00 12.48 -4.85
C LEU A 37 -0.94 13.42 -4.26
N LEU A 38 0.24 12.90 -3.89
CA LEU A 38 1.34 13.72 -3.39
C LEU A 38 1.83 14.71 -4.46
N THR A 39 2.00 14.25 -5.71
CA THR A 39 2.39 15.13 -6.83
C THR A 39 1.36 16.23 -7.06
N LEU A 40 0.06 15.91 -7.07
CA LEU A 40 -1.00 16.92 -7.22
C LEU A 40 -0.98 17.97 -6.09
N LEU A 41 -0.68 17.54 -4.86
CA LEU A 41 -0.56 18.44 -3.72
C LEU A 41 0.70 19.29 -3.78
N GLU A 42 1.82 18.76 -4.28
CA GLU A 42 3.04 19.54 -4.53
C GLU A 42 2.77 20.67 -5.52
N ASP A 43 2.08 20.38 -6.63
CA ASP A 43 1.69 21.42 -7.61
C ASP A 43 0.85 22.52 -6.96
N VAL A 44 -0.11 22.16 -6.10
CA VAL A 44 -0.93 23.14 -5.35
C VAL A 44 -0.08 23.96 -4.37
N LEU A 45 0.86 23.33 -3.67
CA LEU A 45 1.72 23.99 -2.70
C LEU A 45 2.73 24.94 -3.35
N ASP A 46 3.12 24.67 -4.59
CA ASP A 46 4.01 25.52 -5.37
C ASP A 46 3.26 26.71 -5.99
N GLN A 47 2.01 26.50 -6.41
CA GLN A 47 1.22 27.52 -7.09
C GLN A 47 0.50 28.49 -6.13
N TYR A 48 0.08 28.04 -4.94
CA TYR A 48 -0.80 28.82 -4.06
C TYR A 48 -0.17 29.17 -2.71
N ASN A 49 -0.02 30.48 -2.47
CA ASN A 49 0.45 31.04 -1.20
C ASN A 49 -0.67 31.43 -0.22
N HIS A 50 -1.93 31.19 -0.55
CA HIS A 50 -3.03 31.42 0.38
C HIS A 50 -2.91 30.50 1.61
N GLN A 51 -2.69 31.09 2.79
CA GLN A 51 -2.39 30.37 4.04
C GLN A 51 -3.36 29.23 4.34
N ASN A 52 -4.67 29.43 4.17
CA ASN A 52 -5.68 28.41 4.47
C ASN A 52 -5.64 27.22 3.50
N LEU A 53 -5.43 27.48 2.21
CA LEU A 53 -5.32 26.42 1.19
C LEU A 53 -4.02 25.65 1.36
N ARG A 54 -2.93 26.38 1.59
CA ARG A 54 -1.61 25.81 1.87
C ARG A 54 -1.63 24.92 3.11
N TYR A 55 -2.26 25.37 4.19
CA TYR A 55 -2.37 24.57 5.43
C TYR A 55 -3.10 23.25 5.18
N ARG A 56 -4.26 23.28 4.51
CA ARG A 56 -5.01 22.06 4.16
C ARG A 56 -4.22 21.14 3.23
N ALA A 57 -3.55 21.67 2.23
CA ALA A 57 -2.72 20.88 1.32
C ALA A 57 -1.54 20.21 2.07
N ILE A 58 -0.89 20.93 3.00
CA ILE A 58 0.15 20.37 3.88
C ILE A 58 -0.39 19.23 4.75
N ASP A 59 -1.59 19.38 5.31
CA ASP A 59 -2.18 18.34 6.15
C ASP A 59 -2.45 17.05 5.37
N TYR A 60 -3.02 17.16 4.16
CA TYR A 60 -3.19 16.00 3.28
C TYR A 60 -1.84 15.40 2.86
N TYR A 61 -0.86 16.23 2.53
CA TYR A 61 0.47 15.78 2.13
C TYR A 61 1.17 14.99 3.24
N ARG A 62 1.07 15.47 4.49
CA ARG A 62 1.60 14.78 5.67
C ARG A 62 0.87 13.46 5.94
N GLY A 63 -0.46 13.46 5.86
CA GLY A 63 -1.28 12.26 6.04
C GLY A 63 -0.93 11.16 5.01
N LEU A 64 -0.85 11.53 3.74
CA LEU A 64 -0.48 10.64 2.65
C LEU A 64 0.95 10.10 2.80
N ASN A 65 1.92 10.93 3.18
CA ASN A 65 3.28 10.45 3.45
C ASN A 65 3.34 9.48 4.63
N ARG A 66 2.57 9.72 5.70
CA ARG A 66 2.47 8.78 6.82
C ARG A 66 1.93 7.43 6.35
N LEU A 67 0.85 7.43 5.55
CA LEU A 67 0.26 6.21 4.98
C LEU A 67 1.24 5.48 4.07
N LYS A 68 1.98 6.19 3.22
CA LYS A 68 3.04 5.62 2.37
C LYS A 68 4.10 4.90 3.17
N ILE A 69 4.57 5.50 4.27
CA ILE A 69 5.55 4.85 5.17
C ILE A 69 4.98 3.57 5.77
N TRP A 70 3.70 3.58 6.18
CA TRP A 70 3.06 2.40 6.74
C TRP A 70 2.84 1.28 5.72
N PHE A 71 2.37 1.58 4.51
CA PHE A 71 2.24 0.59 3.45
C PHE A 71 3.59 0.01 3.04
N ASN A 72 4.63 0.84 2.96
CA ASN A 72 5.97 0.35 2.68
C ASN A 72 6.49 -0.57 3.81
N ARG A 73 6.23 -0.24 5.09
CA ARG A 73 6.57 -1.14 6.22
C ARG A 73 5.82 -2.47 6.12
N LEU A 74 4.52 -2.42 5.85
CA LEU A 74 3.70 -3.61 5.68
C LEU A 74 4.22 -4.50 4.54
N ARG A 75 4.65 -3.87 3.43
CA ARG A 75 5.31 -4.52 2.31
C ARG A 75 6.64 -5.16 2.73
N THR A 76 7.54 -4.42 3.37
CA THR A 76 8.87 -4.93 3.75
C THR A 76 8.83 -6.04 4.80
N ASP A 77 7.90 -5.95 5.74
CA ASP A 77 7.87 -6.83 6.92
C ASP A 77 7.13 -8.14 6.64
N VAL A 78 6.23 -8.12 5.64
CA VAL A 78 5.19 -9.14 5.49
C VAL A 78 5.08 -9.70 4.06
N VAL A 79 5.53 -8.99 3.02
CA VAL A 79 5.54 -9.48 1.65
C VAL A 79 6.94 -9.96 1.25
N CYS A 80 7.02 -11.14 0.65
CA CYS A 80 8.27 -11.69 0.12
C CYS A 80 8.53 -11.15 -1.30
N GLU A 81 9.41 -10.15 -1.44
CA GLU A 81 9.72 -9.52 -2.75
C GLU A 81 11.17 -9.71 -3.23
N ASN A 82 12.04 -10.30 -2.41
CA ASN A 82 13.46 -10.45 -2.75
C ASN A 82 13.70 -11.56 -3.79
N ALA A 83 14.86 -11.53 -4.46
CA ALA A 83 15.28 -12.57 -5.42
C ALA A 83 15.24 -14.02 -4.86
N GLY A 84 15.30 -14.19 -3.54
CA GLY A 84 15.12 -15.48 -2.87
C GLY A 84 13.68 -16.00 -2.81
N CYS A 85 12.69 -15.17 -3.20
CA CYS A 85 11.27 -15.52 -3.33
C CYS A 85 10.93 -15.90 -4.79
N ALA A 86 11.68 -15.39 -5.78
CA ALA A 86 11.46 -15.64 -7.21
C ALA A 86 12.01 -16.98 -7.71
N SER A 87 12.96 -17.59 -6.99
CA SER A 87 13.58 -18.87 -7.35
C SER A 87 12.86 -20.10 -6.78
N SER A 88 11.71 -19.93 -6.15
CA SER A 88 11.13 -20.96 -5.29
C SER A 88 9.64 -21.18 -5.47
N ASN A 89 9.26 -21.81 -6.57
CA ASN A 89 7.93 -22.43 -6.70
C ASN A 89 7.74 -23.65 -5.76
N LEU A 90 8.69 -23.90 -4.85
CA LEU A 90 8.80 -25.09 -3.99
C LEU A 90 9.19 -24.76 -2.54
N LEU A 91 9.34 -23.48 -2.15
CA LEU A 91 9.73 -23.17 -0.78
C LEU A 91 8.51 -23.22 0.15
N PRO A 92 8.53 -24.05 1.22
CA PRO A 92 7.42 -24.17 2.16
C PRO A 92 7.00 -22.81 2.73
N CYS A 93 5.70 -22.58 2.90
CA CYS A 93 5.17 -21.37 3.54
C CYS A 93 5.54 -21.23 5.03
N GLU A 94 6.13 -22.28 5.61
CA GLU A 94 6.82 -22.23 6.90
C GLU A 94 8.07 -21.33 6.89
N LYS A 95 8.58 -20.95 5.70
CA LYS A 95 9.61 -19.92 5.64
C LYS A 95 9.05 -18.61 6.19
N PRO A 96 9.76 -17.95 7.11
CA PRO A 96 9.21 -16.91 7.98
C PRO A 96 8.73 -15.65 7.26
N ARG A 97 8.84 -15.53 5.93
CA ARG A 97 8.34 -14.39 5.16
C ARG A 97 7.06 -14.66 4.39
N PHE A 98 6.83 -15.89 3.92
CA PHE A 98 5.64 -16.20 3.11
C PHE A 98 4.38 -16.39 3.96
N GLY A 99 4.48 -16.97 5.16
CA GLY A 99 3.32 -17.18 6.05
C GLY A 99 2.83 -15.92 6.79
N ARG A 100 3.57 -14.81 6.73
CA ARG A 100 3.21 -13.59 7.49
C ARG A 100 2.04 -12.83 6.88
N HIS A 101 1.64 -13.11 5.64
CA HIS A 101 0.48 -12.46 5.01
C HIS A 101 -0.81 -12.58 5.83
N THR A 102 -0.91 -13.60 6.69
CA THR A 102 -2.04 -13.81 7.61
C THR A 102 -2.28 -12.67 8.59
N VAL A 103 -1.26 -11.86 8.91
CA VAL A 103 -1.41 -10.68 9.79
C VAL A 103 -1.83 -9.43 9.01
N ILE A 104 -1.68 -9.43 7.67
CA ILE A 104 -1.96 -8.28 6.81
C ILE A 104 -3.41 -7.82 6.92
N PRO A 105 -4.45 -8.68 6.81
CA PRO A 105 -5.84 -8.22 6.81
C PRO A 105 -6.20 -7.30 7.98
N SER A 106 -5.71 -7.62 9.19
CA SER A 106 -5.99 -6.83 10.39
C SER A 106 -5.31 -5.45 10.37
N GLN A 107 -4.02 -5.40 10.03
CA GLN A 107 -3.26 -4.14 9.97
C GLN A 107 -3.67 -3.30 8.75
N PHE A 108 -4.08 -3.96 7.67
CA PHE A 108 -4.47 -3.33 6.43
C PHE A 108 -5.85 -2.68 6.50
N ALA A 109 -6.82 -3.27 7.23
CA ALA A 109 -8.17 -2.71 7.32
C ALA A 109 -8.15 -1.25 7.83
N ASP A 110 -7.48 -1.01 8.95
CA ASP A 110 -7.37 0.34 9.53
C ASP A 110 -6.64 1.32 8.59
N LEU A 111 -5.54 0.88 7.98
CA LEU A 111 -4.76 1.68 7.03
C LEU A 111 -5.55 1.99 5.74
N SER A 112 -6.33 1.02 5.26
CA SER A 112 -7.17 1.16 4.07
C SER A 112 -8.33 2.14 4.32
N ASP A 113 -8.93 2.10 5.50
CA ASP A 113 -10.00 3.01 5.90
C ASP A 113 -9.47 4.44 6.12
N GLU A 114 -8.29 4.58 6.72
CA GLU A 114 -7.61 5.87 6.80
C GLU A 114 -7.22 6.42 5.42
N PHE A 115 -6.70 5.56 4.54
CA PHE A 115 -6.36 5.95 3.18
C PHE A 115 -7.59 6.39 2.39
N THR A 116 -8.68 5.63 2.45
CA THR A 116 -9.94 5.98 1.77
C THR A 116 -10.46 7.34 2.23
N ARG A 117 -10.48 7.59 3.54
CA ARG A 117 -10.92 8.89 4.09
C ARG A 117 -10.02 10.04 3.64
N THR A 118 -8.70 9.86 3.75
CA THR A 118 -7.71 10.85 3.33
C THR A 118 -7.82 11.15 1.83
N LYS A 119 -7.98 10.10 1.02
CA LYS A 119 -8.14 10.19 -0.43
C LYS A 119 -9.40 10.95 -0.81
N THR A 120 -10.55 10.59 -0.25
CA THR A 120 -11.81 11.28 -0.53
C THR A 120 -11.72 12.75 -0.15
N GLY A 121 -11.15 13.08 1.02
CA GLY A 121 -10.93 14.47 1.42
C GLY A 121 -10.00 15.25 0.49
N CYS A 122 -8.91 14.61 0.06
CA CYS A 122 -7.95 15.20 -0.89
C CYS A 122 -8.62 15.52 -2.23
N TYR A 123 -9.37 14.58 -2.81
CA TYR A 123 -10.08 14.82 -4.07
C TYR A 123 -11.17 15.89 -3.94
N GLN A 124 -11.91 15.93 -2.83
CA GLN A 124 -12.89 17.01 -2.58
C GLN A 124 -12.20 18.38 -2.51
N PHE A 125 -11.04 18.45 -1.87
CA PHE A 125 -10.23 19.67 -1.81
C PHE A 125 -9.73 20.09 -3.19
N LEU A 126 -9.12 19.18 -3.96
CA LEU A 126 -8.63 19.44 -5.32
C LEU A 126 -9.78 19.84 -6.26
N SER A 127 -10.93 19.16 -6.18
CA SER A 127 -12.10 19.51 -6.97
C SER A 127 -12.62 20.92 -6.65
N GLY A 128 -12.58 21.33 -5.37
CA GLY A 128 -12.93 22.69 -4.97
C GLY A 128 -11.97 23.74 -5.54
N LEU A 129 -10.67 23.43 -5.61
CA LEU A 129 -9.69 24.32 -6.25
C LEU A 129 -9.97 24.49 -7.76
N VAL A 130 -10.25 23.41 -8.47
CA VAL A 130 -10.64 23.45 -9.89
C VAL A 130 -11.92 24.28 -10.09
N GLN A 131 -12.94 24.09 -9.25
CA GLN A 131 -14.19 24.87 -9.34
C GLN A 131 -13.98 26.37 -9.13
N LEU A 132 -12.97 26.75 -8.35
CA LEU A 132 -12.60 28.14 -8.10
C LEU A 132 -11.64 28.69 -9.17
N ASN A 133 -11.30 27.92 -10.21
CA ASN A 133 -10.25 28.22 -11.19
C ASN A 133 -8.89 28.50 -10.53
N LEU A 134 -8.60 27.77 -9.46
CA LEU A 134 -7.35 27.78 -8.70
C LEU A 134 -6.59 26.45 -8.92
N LEU A 135 -6.71 25.84 -10.09
CA LEU A 135 -5.91 24.71 -10.58
C LEU A 135 -5.93 24.72 -12.10
#